data_AF-A0A7K1TPT3-F1
#
_entry.id   AF-A0A7K1TPT3-F1
#
_cell.length_a   1.000
_cell.length_b   1.000
_cell.length_c   1.000
_cell.angle_alpha   90.00
_cell.angle_beta   90.00
_cell.angle_gamma   90.00
#
_symmetry.space_group_name_H-M   'P 1'
#
loop_
_entity.id
_entity.type
_entity.pdbx_description
1 polymer ?
#
loop_
_entity_poly.entity_id
_entity_poly.type
_entity_poly.pdbx_seq_one_letter_code
_entity_poly.pdbx_strand_id
1 'polypeptide(L)'
;MGGETSTTVAARMGAVPVTAHVSAGSRPGEHLLSFISPADFRPLLQGSGTANSLLAGWLDGEPGVVFPRGDVAGEYVFVADDESRPPRAGRAVFIPDVRDAHLSGIGVLWVGRNNFRDMGTVIEDLAAMIARLKTDRFLVLTVLHGEDDPPRSTSGRDITALNAVISATWTDRVLDVDGELRRIHAAPGEMASVVPARIRKDAVHLTAEGQATVSELIAAACRQRGWV
;
A
#
# COMPACT_ATOMS: atom_id res chain seq x y z
N MET A 1 12.10 -5.05 -4.25
CA MET A 1 10.67 -5.19 -3.86
C MET A 1 9.88 -4.34 -4.83
N GLY A 2 8.93 -4.93 -5.55
CA GLY A 2 8.43 -4.39 -6.81
C GLY A 2 7.16 -3.54 -6.66
N GLY A 3 7.10 -2.43 -7.37
CA GLY A 3 5.96 -1.98 -8.20
C GLY A 3 4.57 -1.74 -7.60
N GLU A 4 4.30 -2.05 -6.33
CA GLU A 4 2.97 -1.91 -5.74
C GLU A 4 2.44 -0.47 -5.81
N THR A 5 1.34 -0.25 -6.51
CA THR A 5 0.71 1.06 -6.64
C THR A 5 -0.11 1.40 -5.40
N SER A 6 -0.54 2.67 -5.25
CA SER A 6 -1.52 3.02 -4.21
C SER A 6 -2.77 2.14 -4.28
N THR A 7 -3.21 1.78 -5.49
CA THR A 7 -4.46 1.04 -5.71
C THR A 7 -4.34 -0.40 -5.24
N THR A 8 -3.21 -1.08 -5.50
CA THR A 8 -3.02 -2.45 -5.01
C THR A 8 -2.86 -2.51 -3.50
N VAL A 9 -2.27 -1.47 -2.87
CA VAL A 9 -2.22 -1.34 -1.41
C VAL A 9 -3.60 -1.08 -0.82
N ALA A 10 -4.37 -0.14 -1.38
CA ALA A 10 -5.74 0.15 -0.96
C ALA A 10 -6.64 -1.09 -1.09
N ALA A 11 -6.46 -1.86 -2.16
CA ALA A 11 -7.15 -3.12 -2.39
C ALA A 11 -6.84 -4.15 -1.29
N ARG A 12 -5.57 -4.31 -0.90
CA ARG A 12 -5.19 -5.20 0.22
C ARG A 12 -5.74 -4.74 1.56
N MET A 13 -5.94 -3.44 1.74
CA MET A 13 -6.60 -2.87 2.91
C MET A 13 -8.14 -3.10 2.89
N GLY A 14 -8.69 -3.63 1.80
CA GLY A 14 -10.14 -3.71 1.58
C GLY A 14 -10.79 -2.33 1.48
N ALA A 15 -10.02 -1.31 1.09
CA ALA A 15 -10.47 0.07 0.92
C ALA A 15 -11.02 0.33 -0.49
N VAL A 16 -10.56 -0.42 -1.49
CA VAL A 16 -11.13 -0.42 -2.84
C VAL A 16 -11.52 -1.84 -3.26
N PRO A 17 -12.54 -2.00 -4.13
CA PRO A 17 -13.00 -3.32 -4.55
C PRO A 17 -11.93 -4.09 -5.31
N VAL A 18 -11.81 -5.39 -5.02
CA VAL A 18 -11.03 -6.33 -5.84
C VAL A 18 -11.99 -7.17 -6.65
N THR A 19 -11.76 -7.29 -7.96
CA THR A 19 -12.53 -8.20 -8.82
C THR A 19 -11.66 -9.36 -9.24
N ALA A 20 -12.19 -10.58 -9.14
CA ALA A 20 -11.58 -11.80 -9.64
C ALA A 20 -12.50 -12.51 -10.64
N HIS A 21 -11.91 -13.27 -11.54
CA HIS A 21 -12.60 -14.33 -12.28
C HIS A 21 -12.47 -15.63 -11.48
N VAL A 22 -13.60 -16.29 -11.24
CA VAL A 22 -13.74 -17.54 -10.49
C VAL A 22 -14.01 -18.68 -11.46
N SER A 23 -13.21 -19.74 -11.39
CA SER A 23 -13.47 -21.00 -12.08
C SER A 23 -13.31 -22.19 -11.12
N ALA A 24 -13.76 -23.37 -11.54
CA ALA A 24 -13.61 -24.59 -10.74
C ALA A 24 -12.14 -24.97 -10.60
N GLY A 25 -11.74 -25.36 -9.38
CA GLY A 25 -10.43 -25.92 -9.08
C GLY A 25 -10.30 -27.39 -9.45
N SER A 26 -9.08 -27.90 -9.23
CA SER A 26 -8.76 -29.30 -9.51
C SER A 26 -9.31 -30.28 -8.48
N ARG A 27 -9.60 -29.79 -7.27
CA ARG A 27 -10.18 -30.58 -6.17
C ARG A 27 -11.56 -30.06 -5.78
N PRO A 28 -12.43 -30.91 -5.22
CA PRO A 28 -13.69 -30.45 -4.60
C PRO A 28 -13.43 -29.33 -3.58
N GLY A 29 -14.25 -28.29 -3.60
CA GLY A 29 -14.13 -27.13 -2.70
C GLY A 29 -13.07 -26.09 -3.10
N GLU A 30 -12.20 -26.39 -4.06
CA GLU A 30 -11.23 -25.41 -4.59
C GLU A 30 -11.85 -24.57 -5.71
N HIS A 31 -11.60 -23.27 -5.67
CA HIS A 31 -11.98 -22.32 -6.71
C HIS A 31 -10.76 -21.55 -7.19
N LEU A 32 -10.48 -21.58 -8.49
CA LEU A 32 -9.37 -20.82 -9.06
C LEU A 32 -9.78 -19.36 -9.19
N LEU A 33 -8.89 -18.48 -8.75
CA LEU A 33 -9.02 -17.04 -8.85
C LEU A 33 -7.96 -16.46 -9.79
N SER A 34 -8.41 -15.66 -10.75
CA SER A 34 -7.57 -14.75 -11.52
C SER A 34 -8.02 -13.32 -11.22
N PHE A 35 -7.19 -12.53 -10.54
CA PHE A 35 -7.51 -11.14 -10.21
C PHE A 35 -7.50 -10.27 -11.47
N ILE A 36 -8.60 -9.54 -11.67
CA ILE A 36 -8.86 -8.69 -12.85
C ILE A 36 -8.58 -7.22 -12.53
N SER A 37 -9.01 -6.77 -11.35
CA SER A 37 -8.94 -5.37 -10.93
C SER A 37 -8.67 -5.26 -9.43
N PRO A 38 -7.78 -4.36 -8.97
CA PRO A 38 -6.90 -3.55 -9.80
C PRO A 38 -5.92 -4.41 -10.61
N ALA A 39 -5.46 -3.89 -11.75
CA ALA A 39 -4.42 -4.56 -12.52
C ALA A 39 -3.21 -4.82 -11.63
N ASP A 40 -2.56 -5.97 -11.85
CA ASP A 40 -1.42 -6.42 -11.05
C ASP A 40 -1.69 -6.61 -9.54
N PHE A 41 -2.96 -6.66 -9.11
CA PHE A 41 -3.26 -7.03 -7.73
C PHE A 41 -2.66 -8.39 -7.41
N ARG A 42 -1.90 -8.41 -6.31
CA ARG A 42 -1.40 -9.62 -5.67
C ARG A 42 -1.91 -9.62 -4.23
N PRO A 43 -2.82 -10.53 -3.85
CA PRO A 43 -3.33 -10.60 -2.47
C PRO A 43 -2.22 -10.80 -1.44
N LEU A 44 -1.11 -11.41 -1.85
CA LEU A 44 0.00 -11.79 -1.00
C LEU A 44 1.27 -11.11 -1.47
N LEU A 45 2.00 -10.48 -0.54
CA LEU A 45 3.31 -9.89 -0.81
C LEU A 45 4.33 -11.02 -1.04
N GLN A 46 4.65 -11.31 -2.30
CA GLN A 46 5.74 -12.22 -2.63
C GLN A 46 7.09 -11.57 -2.23
N GLY A 47 7.85 -12.24 -1.36
CA GLY A 47 9.18 -11.79 -0.92
C GLY A 47 9.31 -11.38 0.55
N SER A 48 8.25 -11.50 1.36
CA SER A 48 8.30 -11.26 2.82
C SER A 48 8.84 -12.43 3.65
N GLY A 49 9.33 -13.50 3.00
CA GLY A 49 9.93 -14.66 3.68
C GLY A 49 8.94 -15.69 4.26
N THR A 50 7.62 -15.49 4.10
CA THR A 50 6.61 -16.48 4.52
C THR A 50 6.06 -17.21 3.30
N ALA A 51 6.53 -18.43 3.04
CA ALA A 51 6.11 -19.27 1.92
C ALA A 51 4.65 -19.78 2.00
N ASN A 52 3.89 -19.42 3.02
CA ASN A 52 2.52 -19.89 3.27
C ASN A 52 1.56 -18.74 3.61
N SER A 53 1.61 -17.64 2.87
CA SER A 53 0.71 -16.51 3.15
C SER A 53 -0.72 -16.88 2.73
N LEU A 54 -1.57 -17.19 3.71
CA LEU A 54 -3.02 -17.27 3.53
C LEU A 54 -3.59 -15.85 3.68
N LEU A 55 -4.52 -15.47 2.81
CA LEU A 55 -5.32 -14.25 2.98
C LEU A 55 -6.78 -14.63 3.16
N ALA A 56 -7.30 -14.44 4.38
CA ALA A 56 -8.73 -14.55 4.62
C ALA A 56 -9.49 -13.41 3.92
N GLY A 57 -10.75 -13.66 3.56
CA GLY A 57 -11.62 -12.64 2.97
C GLY A 57 -12.99 -13.20 2.57
N TRP A 58 -13.73 -12.40 1.82
CA TRP A 58 -15.04 -12.76 1.30
C TRP A 58 -15.04 -12.70 -0.23
N LEU A 59 -15.55 -13.75 -0.88
CA LEU A 59 -15.75 -13.81 -2.33
C LEU A 59 -17.25 -13.80 -2.63
N ASP A 60 -17.77 -12.68 -3.16
CA ASP A 60 -19.22 -12.42 -3.31
C ASP A 60 -20.03 -12.68 -2.02
N GLY A 61 -19.42 -12.38 -0.87
CA GLY A 61 -20.03 -12.55 0.45
C GLY A 61 -19.78 -13.90 1.10
N GLU A 62 -19.19 -14.87 0.38
CA GLU A 62 -18.81 -16.16 0.95
C GLU A 62 -17.44 -16.04 1.65
N PRO A 63 -17.35 -16.28 2.98
CA PRO A 63 -16.07 -16.25 3.69
C PRO A 63 -15.17 -17.41 3.29
N GLY A 64 -13.86 -17.17 3.27
CA GLY A 64 -12.88 -18.21 3.01
C GLY A 64 -11.44 -17.69 2.98
N VAL A 65 -10.55 -18.50 2.43
CA VAL A 65 -9.11 -18.21 2.36
C VAL A 65 -8.57 -18.29 0.95
N VAL A 66 -7.74 -17.31 0.58
CA VAL A 66 -6.98 -17.25 -0.68
C VAL A 66 -5.52 -17.61 -0.42
N PHE A 67 -4.95 -18.46 -1.27
CA PHE A 67 -3.52 -18.80 -1.23
C PHE A 67 -2.97 -18.98 -2.65
N PRO A 68 -1.64 -18.82 -2.85
CA PRO A 68 -1.06 -18.88 -4.18
C PRO A 68 -1.10 -20.31 -4.68
N ARG A 69 -1.40 -20.47 -5.97
CA ARG A 69 -1.31 -21.77 -6.62
C ARG A 69 0.17 -22.07 -6.90
N GLY A 70 0.70 -23.15 -6.33
CA GLY A 70 2.15 -23.40 -6.32
C GLY A 70 2.78 -23.71 -7.68
N ASP A 71 1.98 -24.08 -8.68
CA ASP A 71 2.38 -24.49 -10.02
C ASP A 71 2.24 -23.39 -11.09
N VAL A 72 1.48 -22.32 -10.83
CA VAL A 72 1.22 -21.25 -11.82
C VAL A 72 1.32 -19.87 -11.17
N ALA A 73 2.27 -19.06 -11.62
CA ALA A 73 2.42 -17.69 -11.15
C ALA A 73 1.20 -16.83 -11.50
N GLY A 74 0.68 -16.09 -10.51
CA GLY A 74 -0.47 -15.20 -10.69
C GLY A 74 -1.84 -15.87 -10.58
N GLU A 75 -1.89 -17.20 -10.45
CA GLU A 75 -3.11 -17.91 -10.08
C GLU A 75 -3.20 -18.12 -8.57
N TYR A 76 -4.42 -18.02 -8.06
CA TYR A 76 -4.72 -18.22 -6.65
C TYR A 76 -5.84 -19.24 -6.50
N VAL A 77 -5.88 -19.90 -5.36
CA VAL A 77 -6.95 -20.80 -4.97
C VAL A 77 -7.72 -20.15 -3.83
N PHE A 78 -9.04 -20.15 -3.93
CA PHE A 78 -9.97 -19.84 -2.86
C PHE A 78 -10.63 -21.12 -2.36
N VAL A 79 -10.69 -21.27 -1.04
CA VAL A 79 -11.44 -22.32 -0.37
C VAL A 79 -12.42 -21.63 0.57
N ALA A 80 -13.72 -21.88 0.39
CA ALA A 80 -14.77 -21.35 1.24
C ALA A 80 -14.71 -22.00 2.64
N ASP A 81 -15.10 -21.26 3.67
CA ASP A 81 -15.22 -21.80 5.03
C ASP A 81 -16.39 -22.79 5.15
N ASP A 82 -17.47 -22.58 4.38
CA ASP A 82 -18.65 -23.46 4.28
C ASP A 82 -18.80 -24.01 2.85
N GLU A 83 -18.37 -25.25 2.63
CA GLU A 83 -18.46 -25.91 1.32
C GLU A 83 -19.92 -26.08 0.81
N SER A 84 -20.93 -25.91 1.66
CA SER A 84 -22.33 -25.98 1.23
C SER A 84 -22.79 -24.76 0.41
N ARG A 85 -21.96 -23.71 0.35
CA ARG A 85 -22.24 -22.46 -0.37
C ARG A 85 -21.09 -22.08 -1.29
N PRO A 86 -20.83 -22.84 -2.36
CA PRO A 86 -19.73 -22.54 -3.25
C PRO A 86 -19.91 -21.17 -3.94
N PRO A 87 -18.84 -20.37 -4.09
CA PRO A 87 -18.88 -19.13 -4.85
C PRO A 87 -19.30 -19.40 -6.30
N ARG A 88 -20.02 -18.43 -6.89
CA ARG A 88 -20.49 -18.53 -8.27
C ARG A 88 -19.31 -18.40 -9.24
N ALA A 89 -19.30 -19.22 -10.29
CA ALA A 89 -18.33 -19.07 -11.37
C ALA A 89 -18.55 -17.75 -12.14
N GLY A 90 -17.47 -17.19 -12.68
CA GLY A 90 -17.48 -15.92 -13.40
C GLY A 90 -16.87 -14.78 -12.59
N ARG A 91 -17.34 -13.54 -12.82
CA ARG A 91 -16.81 -12.37 -12.13
C ARG A 91 -17.37 -12.29 -10.71
N ALA A 92 -16.48 -12.16 -9.73
CA ALA A 92 -16.80 -12.00 -8.33
C ALA A 92 -15.99 -10.87 -7.69
N VAL A 93 -16.56 -10.24 -6.66
CA VAL A 93 -15.87 -9.28 -5.81
C VAL A 93 -15.19 -10.04 -4.68
N PHE A 94 -13.89 -9.79 -4.51
CA PHE A 94 -13.12 -10.25 -3.37
C PHE A 94 -12.88 -9.08 -2.40
N ILE A 95 -13.09 -9.32 -1.11
CA ILE A 95 -12.82 -8.35 -0.05
C ILE A 95 -11.86 -8.99 0.94
N PRO A 96 -10.60 -8.53 1.04
CA PRO A 96 -9.69 -9.02 2.06
C PRO A 96 -10.21 -8.81 3.47
N ASP A 97 -10.06 -9.82 4.34
CA ASP A 97 -10.28 -9.68 5.77
C ASP A 97 -9.10 -8.97 6.43
N VAL A 98 -9.28 -7.66 6.58
CA VAL A 98 -8.37 -6.83 7.36
C VAL A 98 -8.92 -6.74 8.77
N ARG A 99 -8.26 -7.47 9.69
CA ARG A 99 -8.62 -7.51 11.10
C ARG A 99 -8.92 -6.12 11.65
N ASP A 100 -10.08 -6.00 12.28
CA ASP A 100 -10.58 -4.74 12.86
C ASP A 100 -9.57 -4.02 13.78
N ALA A 101 -8.76 -4.77 14.53
CA ALA A 101 -7.73 -4.20 15.40
C ALA A 101 -6.72 -3.32 14.64
N HIS A 102 -6.39 -3.67 13.39
CA HIS A 102 -5.49 -2.87 12.55
C HIS A 102 -6.16 -1.58 12.06
N LEU A 103 -7.49 -1.56 11.92
CA LEU A 103 -8.25 -0.42 11.43
C LEU A 103 -8.60 0.59 12.53
N SER A 104 -8.59 0.17 13.80
CA SER A 104 -8.87 1.02 14.96
C SER A 104 -7.63 1.69 15.57
N GLY A 105 -6.43 1.36 15.07
CA GLY A 105 -5.13 1.86 15.57
C GLY A 105 -4.78 3.28 15.13
N ILE A 106 -3.50 3.51 14.81
CA ILE A 106 -3.03 4.71 14.12
C ILE A 106 -2.72 4.29 12.67
N GLY A 107 -3.41 4.86 11.69
CA GLY A 107 -3.14 4.60 10.28
C GLY A 107 -1.88 5.34 9.82
N VAL A 108 -0.88 4.64 9.31
CA VAL A 108 0.28 5.26 8.66
C VAL A 108 0.25 4.89 7.18
N LEU A 109 -0.12 5.85 6.34
CA LEU A 109 -0.36 5.65 4.92
C LEU A 109 0.79 6.26 4.13
N TRP A 110 1.62 5.41 3.54
CA TRP A 110 2.76 5.83 2.73
C TRP A 110 2.75 5.09 1.38
N VAL A 111 2.06 5.69 0.40
CA VAL A 111 1.86 5.12 -0.93
C VAL A 111 2.06 6.19 -2.01
N GLY A 112 1.95 5.78 -3.28
CA GLY A 112 1.97 6.69 -4.43
C GLY A 112 3.29 6.71 -5.18
N ARG A 113 4.41 6.23 -4.60
CA ARG A 113 5.72 6.27 -5.27
C ARG A 113 5.75 5.49 -6.59
N ASN A 114 4.94 4.46 -6.77
CA ASN A 114 4.93 3.65 -7.98
C ASN A 114 3.94 4.15 -9.05
N ASN A 115 3.06 5.09 -8.72
CA ASN A 115 2.05 5.63 -9.63
C ASN A 115 1.84 7.15 -9.43
N PHE A 116 2.89 7.89 -9.06
CA PHE A 116 2.81 9.32 -8.73
C PHE A 116 2.34 10.20 -9.90
N ARG A 117 2.48 9.71 -11.14
CA ARG A 117 1.99 10.38 -12.35
C ARG A 117 0.46 10.32 -12.46
N ASP A 118 -0.16 9.32 -11.85
CA ASP A 118 -1.61 9.17 -11.75
C ASP A 118 -2.10 9.82 -10.45
N MET A 119 -1.79 11.11 -10.28
CA MET A 119 -2.04 11.85 -9.04
C MET A 119 -3.50 11.75 -8.57
N GLY A 120 -4.48 11.83 -9.48
CA GLY A 120 -5.90 11.66 -9.14
C GLY A 120 -6.18 10.32 -8.45
N THR A 121 -5.68 9.23 -9.05
CA THR A 121 -5.79 7.88 -8.49
C THR A 121 -5.12 7.76 -7.13
N VAL A 122 -3.93 8.32 -6.94
CA VAL A 122 -3.24 8.29 -5.63
C VAL A 122 -4.08 8.97 -4.55
N ILE A 123 -4.68 10.12 -4.85
CA ILE A 123 -5.51 10.86 -3.91
C ILE A 123 -6.82 10.12 -3.60
N GLU A 124 -7.46 9.54 -4.61
CA GLU A 124 -8.68 8.72 -4.44
C GLU A 124 -8.40 7.47 -3.59
N ASP A 125 -7.30 6.77 -3.85
CA ASP A 125 -6.89 5.58 -3.08
C ASP A 125 -6.59 5.93 -1.61
N LEU A 126 -5.88 7.04 -1.37
CA LEU A 126 -5.62 7.54 -0.02
C LEU A 126 -6.91 7.89 0.71
N ALA A 127 -7.84 8.59 0.04
CA ALA A 127 -9.14 8.91 0.62
C ALA A 127 -9.94 7.65 0.96
N ALA A 128 -9.94 6.64 0.10
CA ALA A 128 -10.60 5.35 0.34
C ALA A 128 -9.97 4.62 1.54
N MET A 129 -8.63 4.58 1.63
CA MET A 129 -7.94 3.97 2.77
C MET A 129 -8.28 4.68 4.09
N ILE A 130 -8.33 6.01 4.09
CA ILE A 130 -8.72 6.79 5.27
C ILE A 130 -10.18 6.51 5.65
N ALA A 131 -11.10 6.50 4.68
CA ALA A 131 -12.51 6.20 4.92
C ALA A 131 -12.74 4.78 5.47
N ARG A 132 -11.82 3.85 5.20
CA ARG A 132 -11.87 2.47 5.70
C ARG A 132 -11.44 2.33 7.17
N LEU A 133 -10.67 3.29 7.69
CA LEU A 133 -10.22 3.31 9.08
C LEU A 133 -11.40 3.49 10.05
N LYS A 134 -11.30 2.89 11.25
CA LYS A 134 -12.29 3.02 12.33
C LYS A 134 -11.87 4.07 13.38
N THR A 135 -10.96 4.94 13.00
CA THR A 135 -10.22 5.87 13.86
C THR A 135 -9.92 7.12 13.03
N ASP A 136 -9.89 8.28 13.67
CA ASP A 136 -9.49 9.54 13.05
C ASP A 136 -7.97 9.78 13.17
N ARG A 137 -7.25 8.87 13.82
CA ARG A 137 -5.81 8.90 14.05
C ARG A 137 -5.09 8.32 12.83
N PHE A 138 -4.65 9.18 11.93
CA PHE A 138 -3.86 8.75 10.77
C PHE A 138 -2.84 9.80 10.33
N LEU A 139 -1.77 9.31 9.70
CA LEU A 139 -0.77 10.11 8.99
C LEU A 139 -0.73 9.69 7.52
N VAL A 140 -0.68 10.67 6.63
CA VAL A 140 -0.29 10.49 5.23
C VAL A 140 1.15 10.98 5.07
N LEU A 141 2.03 10.13 4.56
CA LEU A 141 3.44 10.46 4.36
C LEU A 141 3.68 10.93 2.92
N THR A 142 4.50 11.97 2.74
CA THR A 142 4.89 12.45 1.41
C THR A 142 5.75 11.44 0.64
N VAL A 143 5.67 11.48 -0.69
CA VAL A 143 6.44 10.63 -1.60
C VAL A 143 7.87 11.16 -1.73
N LEU A 144 8.85 10.26 -1.64
CA LEU A 144 10.27 10.64 -1.68
C LEU A 144 10.74 10.99 -3.08
N HIS A 145 11.58 12.03 -3.17
CA HIS A 145 12.43 12.29 -4.33
C HIS A 145 13.64 11.33 -4.31
N GLY A 146 13.65 10.37 -5.23
CA GLY A 146 14.75 9.44 -5.43
C GLY A 146 15.92 10.07 -6.19
N GLU A 147 16.93 9.26 -6.50
CA GLU A 147 18.12 9.66 -7.25
C GLU A 147 17.80 10.35 -8.58
N ASP A 148 16.85 9.76 -9.32
CA ASP A 148 16.47 10.21 -10.66
C ASP A 148 15.35 11.28 -10.65
N ASP A 149 14.96 11.77 -9.47
CA ASP A 149 13.85 12.70 -9.28
C ASP A 149 14.29 14.09 -8.77
N PRO A 150 15.36 14.73 -9.29
CA PRO A 150 15.67 16.08 -8.85
C PRO A 150 14.51 17.03 -9.21
N PRO A 151 14.23 18.09 -8.43
CA PRO A 151 12.99 18.89 -8.57
C PRO A 151 12.74 19.52 -9.94
N ARG A 152 13.78 19.63 -10.78
CA ARG A 152 13.69 20.16 -12.15
C ARG A 152 13.44 19.09 -13.21
N SER A 153 13.59 17.79 -12.90
CA SER A 153 13.21 16.71 -13.79
C SER A 153 11.69 16.61 -13.90
N THR A 154 11.20 15.94 -14.93
CA THR A 154 9.75 15.70 -15.07
C THR A 154 9.21 14.91 -13.87
N SER A 155 9.89 13.83 -13.46
CA SER A 155 9.46 13.04 -12.30
C SER A 155 9.53 13.83 -10.98
N GLY A 156 10.56 14.65 -10.78
CA GLY A 156 10.67 15.50 -9.59
C GLY A 156 9.56 16.54 -9.51
N ARG A 157 9.15 17.13 -10.65
CA ARG A 157 7.99 18.03 -10.69
C ARG A 157 6.68 17.31 -10.39
N ASP A 158 6.48 16.12 -10.93
CA ASP A 158 5.28 15.31 -10.68
C ASP A 158 5.18 14.93 -9.18
N ILE A 159 6.28 14.50 -8.57
CA ILE A 159 6.35 14.17 -7.13
C ILE A 159 6.12 15.43 -6.28
N THR A 160 6.75 16.55 -6.63
CA THR A 160 6.53 17.83 -5.95
C THR A 160 5.05 18.23 -6.01
N ALA A 161 4.41 18.10 -7.17
CA ALA A 161 2.99 18.42 -7.35
C ALA A 161 2.10 17.49 -6.51
N LEU A 162 2.34 16.17 -6.55
CA LEU A 162 1.61 15.21 -5.74
C LEU A 162 1.75 15.50 -4.25
N ASN A 163 2.96 15.76 -3.75
CA ASN A 163 3.20 16.08 -2.34
C ASN A 163 2.50 17.37 -1.92
N ALA A 164 2.45 18.38 -2.80
CA ALA A 164 1.71 19.61 -2.55
C ALA A 164 0.20 19.33 -2.43
N VAL A 165 -0.36 18.49 -3.30
CA VAL A 165 -1.78 18.08 -3.23
C VAL A 165 -2.07 17.25 -1.98
N ILE A 166 -1.20 16.30 -1.61
CA ILE A 166 -1.31 15.54 -0.36
C ILE A 166 -1.35 16.50 0.84
N SER A 167 -0.40 17.44 0.90
CA SER A 167 -0.26 18.42 1.98
C SER A 167 -1.48 19.33 2.08
N ALA A 168 -2.01 19.78 0.95
CA ALA A 168 -3.20 20.63 0.90
C ALA A 168 -4.49 19.87 1.27
N THR A 169 -4.58 18.58 0.94
CA THR A 169 -5.79 17.77 1.15
C THR A 169 -5.96 17.37 2.61
N TRP A 170 -4.88 16.95 3.27
CA TRP A 170 -4.93 16.39 4.63
C TRP A 170 -4.26 17.24 5.70
N THR A 171 -3.65 18.38 5.34
CA THR A 171 -3.11 19.42 6.24
C THR A 171 -2.43 18.88 7.52
N ASP A 172 -3.09 18.95 8.68
CA ASP A 172 -2.58 18.52 9.99
C ASP A 172 -2.40 17.00 10.13
N ARG A 173 -2.81 16.22 9.14
CA ARG A 173 -2.63 14.76 9.06
C ARG A 173 -1.51 14.34 8.11
N VAL A 174 -0.67 15.28 7.65
CA VAL A 174 0.48 14.98 6.77
C VAL A 174 1.79 15.02 7.55
N LEU A 175 2.69 14.07 7.25
CA LEU A 175 4.08 14.09 7.66
C LEU A 175 4.96 14.22 6.41
N ASP A 176 5.67 15.35 6.27
CA ASP A 176 6.58 15.60 5.15
C ASP A 176 7.91 14.85 5.33
N VAL A 177 7.87 13.53 5.15
CA VAL A 177 9.08 12.69 5.25
C VAL A 177 10.09 12.98 4.15
N ASP A 178 9.65 13.41 2.96
CA ASP A 178 10.58 13.80 1.88
C ASP A 178 11.42 15.02 2.29
N GLY A 179 10.76 16.12 2.69
CA GLY A 179 11.44 17.33 3.13
C GLY A 179 12.32 17.08 4.35
N GLU A 180 11.82 16.34 5.34
CA GLU A 180 12.55 16.07 6.57
C GLU A 180 13.80 15.20 6.35
N LEU A 181 13.73 14.14 5.55
CA LEU A 181 14.91 13.35 5.22
C LEU A 181 15.95 14.16 4.44
N ARG A 182 15.50 14.99 3.48
CA ARG A 182 16.38 15.89 2.72
C ARG A 182 17.02 16.96 3.58
N ARG A 183 16.37 17.38 4.67
CA ARG A 183 16.87 18.36 5.65
C ARG A 183 17.84 17.73 6.66
N ILE A 184 17.46 16.62 7.28
CA ILE A 184 18.25 15.95 8.35
C ILE A 184 19.55 15.38 7.79
N HIS A 185 19.52 14.83 6.58
CA HIS A 185 20.67 14.14 6.00
C HIS A 185 21.46 15.00 5.00
N ALA A 186 21.12 16.29 4.86
CA ALA A 186 21.82 17.22 3.98
C ALA A 186 23.28 17.47 4.39
N ALA A 187 24.08 17.94 3.45
CA ALA A 187 25.37 18.55 3.80
C ALA A 187 25.15 19.87 4.57
N PRO A 188 26.06 20.26 5.47
CA PRO A 188 25.92 21.52 6.21
C PRO A 188 25.74 22.73 5.28
N GLY A 189 24.68 23.50 5.50
CA GLY A 189 24.40 24.76 4.79
C GLY A 189 23.50 24.64 3.56
N GLU A 190 23.05 23.44 3.19
CA GLU A 190 22.18 23.24 2.01
C GLU A 190 21.00 22.31 2.32
N MET A 191 19.92 22.43 1.55
CA MET A 191 18.87 21.40 1.51
C MET A 191 19.14 20.49 0.31
N ALA A 192 19.20 19.18 0.54
CA ALA A 192 19.37 18.24 -0.55
C ALA A 192 18.18 18.33 -1.52
N SER A 193 18.46 18.27 -2.83
CA SER A 193 17.43 18.26 -3.88
C SER A 193 16.66 16.94 -3.93
N VAL A 194 17.30 15.86 -3.52
CA VAL A 194 16.77 14.49 -3.45
C VAL A 194 17.17 13.85 -2.12
N VAL A 195 16.48 12.80 -1.68
CA VAL A 195 16.82 12.09 -0.44
C VAL A 195 18.28 11.60 -0.49
N PRO A 196 19.18 11.99 0.42
CA PRO A 196 20.63 11.73 0.25
C PRO A 196 21.03 10.27 0.04
N ALA A 197 21.97 10.02 -0.87
CA ALA A 197 22.41 8.66 -1.24
C ALA A 197 22.85 7.80 -0.05
N ARG A 198 23.42 8.39 1.00
CA ARG A 198 23.86 7.67 2.22
C ARG A 198 22.73 6.93 2.94
N ILE A 199 21.50 7.41 2.82
CA ILE A 199 20.31 6.78 3.41
C ILE A 199 19.45 6.08 2.37
N ARG A 200 19.91 5.96 1.12
CA ARG A 200 19.24 5.18 0.08
C ARG A 200 20.01 3.88 -0.20
N LYS A 201 19.29 2.78 -0.26
CA LYS A 201 19.79 1.47 -0.67
C LYS A 201 19.97 1.39 -2.19
N ASP A 202 19.07 2.02 -2.93
CA ASP A 202 19.09 2.14 -4.39
C ASP A 202 18.50 3.51 -4.80
N ALA A 203 18.02 3.66 -6.03
CA ALA A 203 17.48 4.94 -6.51
C ALA A 203 16.32 5.49 -5.63
N VAL A 204 15.56 4.65 -4.92
CA VAL A 204 14.33 5.07 -4.23
C VAL A 204 14.12 4.44 -2.85
N HIS A 205 14.66 3.25 -2.58
CA HIS A 205 14.46 2.57 -1.31
C HIS A 205 15.45 3.08 -0.26
N LEU A 206 14.99 3.24 0.98
CA LEU A 206 15.84 3.65 2.09
C LEU A 206 16.71 2.50 2.63
N THR A 207 17.88 2.85 3.17
CA THR A 207 18.67 1.95 4.03
C THR A 207 18.01 1.78 5.39
N ALA A 208 18.57 0.91 6.24
CA ALA A 208 18.13 0.79 7.64
C ALA A 208 18.21 2.12 8.40
N GLU A 209 19.23 2.94 8.13
CA GLU A 209 19.37 4.27 8.73
C GLU A 209 18.21 5.18 8.31
N GLY A 210 17.91 5.26 7.00
CA GLY A 210 16.79 6.07 6.52
C GLY A 210 15.44 5.61 7.08
N GLN A 211 15.21 4.30 7.17
CA GLN A 211 14.00 3.74 7.78
C GLN A 211 13.88 4.05 9.28
N ALA A 212 15.01 4.06 10.00
CA ALA A 212 15.04 4.46 11.41
C ALA A 212 14.63 5.92 11.58
N THR A 213 15.19 6.84 10.77
CA THR A 213 14.80 8.27 10.80
C THR A 213 13.31 8.44 10.52
N VAL A 214 12.73 7.76 9.52
CA VAL A 214 11.29 7.83 9.24
C VAL A 214 10.46 7.32 10.42
N SER A 215 10.89 6.24 11.05
CA SER A 215 10.20 5.67 12.23
C SER A 215 10.20 6.66 13.41
N GLU A 216 11.31 7.36 13.63
CA GLU A 216 11.42 8.42 14.65
C GLU A 216 10.51 9.61 14.34
N LEU A 217 10.46 10.05 13.08
CA LEU A 217 9.56 11.12 12.63
C LEU A 217 8.08 10.76 12.86
N ILE A 218 7.69 9.53 12.50
CA ILE A 218 6.32 9.02 12.77
C ILE A 218 6.03 9.01 14.26
N ALA A 219 6.94 8.46 15.08
CA ALA A 219 6.76 8.39 16.52
C ALA A 219 6.63 9.79 17.15
N ALA A 220 7.46 10.75 16.72
CA ALA A 220 7.37 12.14 17.16
C ALA A 220 6.04 12.78 16.75
N ALA A 221 5.59 12.57 15.51
CA ALA A 221 4.31 13.09 15.02
C ALA A 221 3.11 12.53 15.80
N CYS A 222 3.14 11.25 16.16
CA CYS A 222 2.12 10.61 17.00
C CYS A 222 2.09 11.18 18.43
N ARG A 223 3.26 11.34 19.06
CA ARG A 223 3.38 11.94 20.42
C ARG A 223 2.89 13.38 20.47
N GLN A 224 3.26 14.19 19.47
CA GLN A 224 2.81 15.58 19.37
C GLN A 224 1.28 15.70 19.26
N ARG A 225 0.61 14.68 18.72
CA ARG A 225 -0.85 14.60 18.62
C ARG A 225 -1.52 13.89 19.79
N GLY A 226 -0.74 13.43 20.78
CA GLY A 226 -1.26 12.73 21.96
C GLY A 226 -1.84 11.34 21.66
N TRP A 227 -1.38 10.68 20.59
CA TRP A 227 -1.91 9.36 20.22
C TRP A 227 -1.20 8.19 20.92
N VAL A 228 -0.01 8.45 21.47
CA VAL A 228 0.85 7.54 22.23
C VAL A 228 1.59 8.28 23.33
#